data_AF-A0A517MUW9-F1
#
_entry.id   AF-A0A517MUW9-F1
#
_cell.length_a   1.000
_cell.length_b   1.000
_cell.length_c   1.000
_cell.angle_alpha   90.00
_cell.angle_beta   90.00
_cell.angle_gamma   90.00
#
_symmetry.space_group_name_H-M   'P 1'
#
loop_
_entity.id
_entity.type
_entity.pdbx_description
1 polymer ?
#
loop_
_entity_poly.entity_id
_entity_poly.type
_entity_poly.pdbx_seq_one_letter_code
_entity_poly.pdbx_strand_id
1 'polypeptide(L)'
;MFWPLILPFQITCCVLLVAVVMLTAFASPKAWSRIKTFCLYSALALLAFVPSCTGIMIAVDAFRFGDFSYASYNDISDFRSQRYLPEAATDIQMRRHGNGYFARYKLSSDEFNSYLDNLWQKFGEYSAVERGGFSDEGESVDPESFAMTFGDLGWDCPPEAIVYYSPSEGDGGGATYYVDSNSGLVFQRTGFW
;
A
#
# COMPACT_ATOMS: atom_id res chain seq x y z
N MET A 1 9.64 3.17 2.68
CA MET A 1 10.01 3.01 1.25
C MET A 1 9.47 4.15 0.37
N PHE A 2 10.26 4.73 -0.55
CA PHE A 2 9.80 5.75 -1.52
C PHE A 2 8.99 5.18 -2.70
N TRP A 3 8.26 4.08 -2.50
CA TRP A 3 7.57 3.34 -3.57
C TRP A 3 6.56 4.17 -4.39
N PRO A 4 5.80 5.10 -3.79
CA PRO A 4 4.94 6.00 -4.55
C PRO A 4 5.71 6.83 -5.60
N LEU A 5 7.00 7.08 -5.38
CA LEU A 5 7.86 7.89 -6.25
C LEU A 5 8.64 7.06 -7.29
N ILE A 6 9.01 5.81 -6.98
CA ILE A 6 9.90 5.02 -7.83
C ILE A 6 9.29 4.77 -9.22
N LEU A 7 8.05 4.29 -9.30
CA LEU A 7 7.44 3.99 -10.60
C LEU A 7 7.18 5.27 -11.43
N PRO A 8 6.59 6.36 -10.89
CA PRO A 8 6.47 7.60 -11.64
C PRO A 8 7.80 8.16 -12.13
N PHE A 9 8.85 8.08 -11.30
CA PHE A 9 10.20 8.48 -11.69
C PHE A 9 10.70 7.65 -12.89
N GLN A 10 10.61 6.32 -12.81
CA GLN A 10 11.04 5.42 -13.88
C GLN A 10 10.28 5.65 -15.18
N ILE A 11 8.95 5.77 -15.13
CA ILE A 11 8.13 6.07 -16.30
C ILE A 11 8.54 7.42 -16.90
N THR A 12 8.72 8.45 -16.07
CA THR A 12 9.11 9.79 -16.53
C THR A 12 10.46 9.79 -17.21
N CYS A 13 11.47 9.15 -16.60
CA CYS A 13 12.79 8.98 -17.18
C CYS A 13 12.72 8.29 -18.55
N CYS A 14 11.97 7.18 -18.65
CA CYS A 14 11.82 6.44 -19.90
C CYS A 14 11.14 7.27 -20.99
N VAL A 15 10.01 7.93 -20.68
CA VAL A 15 9.25 8.74 -21.64
C VAL A 15 10.09 9.90 -22.17
N LEU A 16 10.76 10.64 -21.28
CA LEU A 16 11.59 11.78 -21.68
C LEU A 16 12.82 11.34 -22.47
N LEU A 17 13.47 10.23 -22.08
CA LEU A 17 14.61 9.68 -22.82
C LEU A 17 14.20 9.29 -24.25
N VAL A 18 13.09 8.57 -24.41
CA VAL A 18 12.56 8.19 -25.72
C VAL A 18 12.23 9.43 -26.55
N ALA A 19 11.61 10.45 -25.95
CA ALA A 19 11.33 11.71 -26.64
C ALA A 19 12.62 12.40 -27.15
N VAL A 20 13.64 12.53 -26.31
CA VAL A 20 14.93 13.13 -26.68
C VAL A 20 15.59 12.36 -27.82
N VAL A 21 15.62 11.02 -27.73
CA VAL A 21 16.22 10.15 -28.76
C VAL A 21 15.48 10.30 -30.09
N MET A 22 14.15 10.20 -30.07
CA MET A 22 13.32 10.30 -31.28
C MET A 22 13.46 11.68 -31.94
N LEU A 23 13.32 12.76 -31.16
CA LEU A 23 13.43 14.12 -31.67
C LEU A 23 14.83 14.42 -32.24
N THR A 24 15.88 13.85 -31.64
CA THR A 24 17.26 13.96 -32.15
C THR A 24 17.46 13.15 -33.43
N ALA A 25 16.89 11.94 -33.52
CA ALA A 25 17.00 11.08 -34.68
C ALA A 25 16.31 11.66 -35.93
N PHE A 26 15.13 12.26 -35.74
CA PHE A 26 14.36 12.92 -36.82
C PHE A 26 14.85 14.32 -37.16
N ALA A 27 15.84 14.87 -36.45
CA ALA A 27 16.39 16.18 -36.76
C ALA A 27 17.11 16.18 -38.12
N SER A 28 16.67 17.09 -39.00
CA SER A 28 17.30 17.27 -40.30
C SER A 28 18.71 17.87 -40.15
N PRO A 29 19.77 17.18 -40.59
CA PRO A 29 21.14 17.65 -40.44
C PRO A 29 21.46 18.89 -41.27
N LYS A 30 20.59 19.26 -42.23
CA LYS A 30 20.75 20.45 -43.08
C LYS A 30 20.36 21.76 -42.40
N ALA A 31 19.46 21.72 -41.41
CA ALA A 31 18.95 22.93 -40.75
C ALA A 31 19.60 23.16 -39.38
N TRP A 32 19.96 22.08 -38.67
CA TRP A 32 20.45 22.16 -37.30
C TRP A 32 21.30 20.92 -36.97
N SER A 33 22.42 21.08 -36.27
CA SER A 33 23.29 19.93 -35.95
C SER A 33 22.66 19.05 -34.88
N ARG A 34 22.70 17.73 -35.08
CA ARG A 34 22.11 16.74 -34.14
C ARG A 34 22.60 16.91 -32.71
N ILE A 35 23.86 17.33 -32.51
CA ILE A 35 24.43 17.62 -31.19
C ILE A 35 23.68 18.78 -30.52
N LYS A 36 23.49 19.90 -31.22
CA LYS A 36 22.76 21.05 -30.68
C LYS A 36 21.31 20.68 -30.39
N THR A 37 20.68 19.87 -31.25
CA THR A 37 19.33 19.35 -31.04
C THR A 37 19.24 18.52 -29.75
N PHE A 38 20.17 17.58 -29.59
CA PHE A 38 20.26 16.73 -28.40
C PHE A 38 20.42 17.57 -27.12
N CYS A 39 21.35 18.53 -27.11
CA CYS A 39 21.55 19.42 -25.95
C CYS A 39 20.29 20.21 -25.60
N LEU A 40 19.61 20.78 -26.60
CA LEU A 40 18.38 21.54 -26.39
C LEU A 40 17.27 20.66 -25.79
N TYR A 41 16.98 19.51 -26.40
CA TYR A 41 15.92 18.64 -25.90
C TYR A 41 16.26 17.99 -24.56
N SER A 42 17.54 17.76 -24.27
CA SER A 42 17.98 17.31 -22.95
C SER A 42 17.71 18.37 -21.88
N ALA A 43 18.01 19.65 -22.16
CA ALA A 43 17.69 20.74 -21.25
C ALA A 43 16.16 20.90 -21.05
N LEU A 44 15.38 20.80 -22.12
CA LEU A 44 13.92 20.81 -22.04
C LEU A 44 13.37 19.62 -21.25
N ALA A 45 13.93 18.42 -21.42
CA ALA A 45 13.55 17.24 -20.65
C ALA A 45 13.83 17.41 -19.16
N LEU A 46 14.98 18.01 -18.78
CA LEU A 46 15.27 18.33 -17.38
C LEU A 46 14.26 19.31 -16.78
N LEU A 47 13.87 20.35 -17.53
CA LEU A 47 12.84 21.30 -17.11
C LEU A 47 11.45 20.65 -17.02
N ALA A 48 11.13 19.76 -17.94
CA ALA A 48 9.86 19.04 -17.98
C ALA A 48 9.77 17.88 -16.98
N PHE A 49 10.89 17.49 -16.35
CA PHE A 49 10.96 16.30 -15.49
C PHE A 49 9.98 16.37 -14.33
N VAL A 50 10.05 17.42 -13.52
CA VAL A 50 9.20 17.57 -12.33
C VAL A 50 7.72 17.59 -12.69
N PRO A 51 7.21 18.45 -13.59
CA PRO A 51 5.78 18.47 -13.91
C PRO A 51 5.31 17.16 -14.57
N SER A 52 6.14 16.51 -15.40
CA SER A 52 5.79 15.21 -15.99
C SER A 52 5.70 14.12 -14.93
N CYS A 53 6.66 14.10 -13.99
CA CYS A 53 6.67 13.15 -12.89
C CYS A 53 5.46 13.32 -11.99
N THR A 54 5.08 14.56 -11.67
CA THR A 54 3.86 14.86 -10.91
C THR A 54 2.60 14.39 -11.66
N GLY A 55 2.50 14.66 -12.96
CA GLY A 55 1.36 14.21 -13.76
C GLY A 55 1.24 12.69 -13.82
N ILE A 56 2.37 11.98 -14.01
CA ILE A 56 2.41 10.52 -14.00
C ILE A 56 2.05 9.98 -12.62
N MET A 57 2.54 10.59 -11.54
CA MET A 57 2.22 10.19 -10.18
C MET A 57 0.71 10.25 -9.93
N ILE A 58 0.07 11.37 -10.26
CA ILE A 58 -1.40 11.52 -10.14
C ILE A 58 -2.14 10.43 -10.92
N ALA A 59 -1.72 10.16 -12.16
CA ALA A 59 -2.35 9.15 -12.99
C ALA A 59 -2.16 7.73 -12.42
N VAL A 60 -0.95 7.39 -12.00
CA VAL A 60 -0.59 6.07 -11.44
C VAL A 60 -1.28 5.84 -10.09
N ASP A 61 -1.32 6.86 -9.24
CA ASP A 61 -1.92 6.79 -7.91
C ASP A 61 -3.42 6.57 -7.97
N ALA A 62 -4.10 7.09 -9.00
CA ALA A 62 -5.52 6.81 -9.25
C ALA A 62 -5.83 5.33 -9.51
N PHE A 63 -4.83 4.52 -9.91
CA PHE A 63 -4.98 3.07 -10.07
C PHE A 63 -4.46 2.27 -8.87
N ARG A 64 -3.51 2.82 -8.12
CA ARG A 64 -2.86 2.13 -6.98
C ARG A 64 -3.61 2.30 -5.67
N PHE A 65 -4.22 3.46 -5.48
CA PHE A 65 -4.80 3.89 -4.22
C PHE A 65 -6.29 4.16 -4.38
N GLY A 66 -6.98 4.23 -3.23
CA GLY A 66 -8.42 4.33 -3.17
C GLY A 66 -9.08 3.01 -2.77
N ASP A 67 -10.32 2.83 -3.20
CA ASP A 67 -11.18 1.73 -2.77
C ASP A 67 -11.21 0.57 -3.73
N PHE A 68 -11.09 -0.62 -3.16
CA PHE A 68 -11.12 -1.86 -3.90
C PHE A 68 -11.99 -2.88 -3.17
N SER A 69 -12.63 -3.73 -3.95
CA SER A 69 -13.40 -4.87 -3.43
C SER A 69 -12.93 -6.13 -4.14
N TYR A 70 -12.66 -7.16 -3.37
CA TYR A 70 -12.12 -8.43 -3.82
C TYR A 70 -12.97 -9.56 -3.24
N ALA A 71 -13.23 -10.60 -4.04
CA ALA A 71 -13.97 -11.76 -3.54
C ALA A 71 -13.08 -12.60 -2.60
N SER A 72 -11.78 -12.69 -2.91
CA SER A 72 -10.80 -13.49 -2.18
C SER A 72 -9.40 -12.88 -2.22
N TYR A 73 -8.50 -13.41 -1.38
CA TYR A 73 -7.08 -13.07 -1.36
C TYR A 73 -6.40 -13.16 -2.75
N ASN A 74 -6.78 -14.13 -3.57
CA ASN A 74 -6.15 -14.38 -4.87
C ASN A 74 -6.47 -13.29 -5.91
N ASP A 75 -7.51 -12.49 -5.69
CA ASP A 75 -7.86 -11.38 -6.58
C ASP A 75 -7.00 -10.13 -6.33
N ILE A 76 -6.20 -10.12 -5.26
CA ILE A 76 -5.32 -9.03 -4.89
C ILE A 76 -3.98 -9.21 -5.59
N SER A 77 -3.65 -8.32 -6.53
CA SER A 77 -2.38 -8.38 -7.27
C SER A 77 -1.20 -7.72 -6.54
N ASP A 78 -1.45 -6.94 -5.49
CA ASP A 78 -0.40 -6.27 -4.71
C ASP A 78 0.13 -7.18 -3.60
N PHE A 79 1.32 -7.75 -3.83
CA PHE A 79 1.98 -8.64 -2.85
C PHE A 79 2.18 -8.00 -1.48
N ARG A 80 2.25 -6.66 -1.40
CA ARG A 80 2.41 -5.95 -0.11
C ARG A 80 1.11 -5.97 0.68
N SER A 81 -0.01 -5.83 -0.01
CA SER A 81 -1.34 -5.98 0.60
C SER A 81 -1.54 -7.40 1.11
N GLN A 82 -1.08 -8.39 0.34
CA GLN A 82 -1.13 -9.80 0.69
C GLN A 82 -0.30 -10.16 1.93
N ARG A 83 0.83 -9.50 2.18
CA ARG A 83 1.77 -9.86 3.27
C ARG A 83 1.14 -9.99 4.67
N TYR A 84 0.22 -9.09 4.99
CA TYR A 84 -0.48 -9.06 6.28
C TYR A 84 -1.95 -9.47 6.15
N LEU A 85 -2.37 -10.01 5.00
CA LEU A 85 -3.74 -10.46 4.81
C LEU A 85 -3.78 -12.00 4.86
N PRO A 86 -4.69 -12.61 5.63
CA PRO A 86 -4.85 -14.06 5.65
C PRO A 86 -5.30 -14.60 4.27
N GLU A 87 -4.72 -15.71 3.81
CA GLU A 87 -5.08 -16.30 2.50
C GLU A 87 -6.54 -16.78 2.44
N ALA A 88 -7.11 -17.16 3.58
CA ALA A 88 -8.52 -17.57 3.71
C ALA A 88 -9.51 -16.41 3.77
N ALA A 89 -9.04 -15.15 3.74
CA ALA A 89 -9.92 -13.99 3.78
C ALA A 89 -10.84 -13.91 2.56
N THR A 90 -12.10 -13.58 2.80
CA THR A 90 -13.14 -13.42 1.76
C THR A 90 -13.92 -12.12 1.96
N ASP A 91 -14.65 -11.68 0.93
CA ASP A 91 -15.48 -10.46 0.98
C ASP A 91 -14.66 -9.24 1.44
N ILE A 92 -13.52 -9.05 0.78
CA ILE A 92 -12.49 -8.09 1.19
C ILE A 92 -12.82 -6.72 0.60
N GLN A 93 -13.04 -5.74 1.46
CA GLN A 93 -13.03 -4.32 1.12
C GLN A 93 -11.70 -3.74 1.57
N MET A 94 -11.02 -2.99 0.71
CA MET A 94 -9.70 -2.45 1.00
C MET A 94 -9.55 -1.01 0.52
N ARG A 95 -9.20 -0.10 1.42
CA ARG A 95 -8.74 1.24 1.07
C ARG A 95 -7.22 1.31 1.11
N ARG A 96 -6.59 1.39 -0.07
CA ARG A 96 -5.13 1.45 -0.21
C ARG A 96 -4.62 2.88 -0.21
N HIS A 97 -3.48 3.10 0.43
CA HIS A 97 -2.77 4.38 0.44
C HIS A 97 -1.24 4.17 0.38
N GLY A 98 -0.47 5.26 0.27
CA GLY A 98 0.97 5.19 -0.02
C GLY A 98 1.80 4.32 0.93
N ASN A 99 1.42 4.30 2.21
CA ASN A 99 2.14 3.61 3.27
C ASN A 99 1.39 2.39 3.82
N GLY A 100 0.36 1.89 3.14
CA GLY A 100 -0.42 0.80 3.71
C GLY A 100 -1.83 0.65 3.14
N TYR A 101 -2.68 0.04 3.95
CA TYR A 101 -4.10 -0.07 3.64
C TYR A 101 -4.94 -0.24 4.91
N PHE A 102 -6.22 0.07 4.77
CA PHE A 102 -7.27 -0.40 5.65
C PHE A 102 -8.02 -1.51 4.95
N ALA A 103 -8.41 -2.57 5.67
CA ALA A 103 -9.24 -3.62 5.11
C ALA A 103 -10.34 -4.05 6.07
N ARG A 104 -11.42 -4.55 5.49
CA ARG A 104 -12.53 -5.24 6.15
C ARG A 104 -12.79 -6.53 5.39
N TYR A 105 -12.87 -7.66 6.08
CA TYR A 105 -13.08 -8.96 5.44
C TYR A 105 -13.70 -9.97 6.40
N LYS A 106 -14.11 -11.12 5.85
CA LYS A 106 -14.60 -12.26 6.62
C LYS A 106 -13.53 -13.31 6.80
N LEU A 107 -13.42 -13.82 8.02
CA LEU A 107 -12.54 -14.90 8.41
C LEU A 107 -13.04 -15.56 9.70
N SER A 108 -12.99 -16.88 9.80
CA SER A 108 -13.37 -17.54 11.07
C SER A 108 -12.35 -17.26 12.17
N SER A 109 -12.79 -17.30 13.43
CA SER A 109 -11.90 -17.07 14.57
C SER A 109 -10.73 -18.07 14.62
N ASP A 110 -10.98 -19.34 14.29
CA ASP A 110 -9.94 -20.39 14.30
C ASP A 110 -8.88 -20.16 13.22
N GLU A 111 -9.31 -19.75 12.02
CA GLU A 111 -8.40 -19.40 10.93
C GLU A 111 -7.61 -18.13 11.24
N PHE A 112 -8.24 -17.11 11.85
CA PHE A 112 -7.56 -15.91 12.28
C PHE A 112 -6.47 -16.20 13.32
N ASN A 113 -6.80 -16.97 14.37
CA ASN A 113 -5.84 -17.32 15.41
C ASN A 113 -4.67 -18.14 14.84
N SER A 114 -4.97 -19.13 14.00
CA SER A 114 -3.94 -19.95 13.33
C SER A 114 -3.04 -19.11 12.42
N TYR A 115 -3.62 -18.17 11.68
CA TYR A 115 -2.88 -17.21 10.86
C TYR A 115 -1.94 -16.35 11.72
N LEU A 116 -2.46 -15.77 12.80
CA LEU A 116 -1.71 -14.86 13.65
C LEU A 116 -0.57 -15.59 14.38
N ASP A 117 -0.82 -16.81 14.86
CA ASP A 117 0.19 -17.68 15.45
C ASP A 117 1.32 -17.98 14.46
N ASN A 118 0.99 -18.32 13.22
CA ASN A 118 1.98 -18.58 12.17
C ASN A 118 2.81 -17.32 11.88
N LEU A 119 2.16 -16.16 11.81
CA LEU A 119 2.82 -14.89 11.54
C LEU A 119 3.85 -14.55 12.63
N TRP A 120 3.47 -14.71 13.91
CA TRP A 120 4.36 -14.54 15.05
C TRP A 120 5.46 -15.59 15.12
N GLN A 121 5.17 -16.84 14.79
CA GLN A 121 6.19 -17.90 14.74
C GLN A 121 7.27 -17.57 13.69
N LYS A 122 6.85 -17.03 12.54
CA LYS A 122 7.75 -16.78 11.41
C LYS A 122 8.54 -15.48 11.54
N PHE A 123 7.94 -14.43 12.10
CA PHE A 123 8.53 -13.09 12.09
C PHE A 123 8.68 -12.46 13.47
N GLY A 124 8.21 -13.11 14.54
CA GLY A 124 8.23 -12.56 15.90
C GLY A 124 9.63 -12.23 16.41
N GLU A 125 10.67 -12.97 15.98
CA GLU A 125 12.07 -12.69 16.35
C GLU A 125 12.58 -11.34 15.83
N TYR A 126 11.97 -10.81 14.77
CA TYR A 126 12.30 -9.51 14.18
C TYR A 126 11.41 -8.39 14.69
N SER A 127 10.45 -8.71 15.56
CA SER A 127 9.50 -7.73 16.08
C SER A 127 10.19 -6.79 17.08
N ALA A 128 9.93 -5.50 16.96
CA ALA A 128 10.34 -4.49 17.92
C ALA A 128 9.58 -4.60 19.27
N VAL A 129 8.38 -5.19 19.23
CA VAL A 129 7.53 -5.45 20.41
C VAL A 129 7.27 -6.94 20.49
N GLU A 130 7.46 -7.54 21.65
CA GLU A 130 7.14 -8.95 21.85
C GLU A 130 5.63 -9.22 21.77
N ARG A 131 5.25 -10.46 21.52
CA ARG A 131 3.83 -10.84 21.46
C ARG A 131 3.14 -10.61 22.81
N GLY A 132 1.98 -9.95 22.82
CA GLY A 132 1.32 -9.54 24.06
C GLY A 132 1.97 -8.34 24.74
N GLY A 133 2.97 -7.71 24.11
CA GLY A 133 3.67 -6.54 24.65
C GLY A 133 2.97 -5.21 24.36
N PHE A 134 1.94 -5.20 23.51
CA PHE A 134 1.11 -4.02 23.26
C PHE A 134 0.09 -3.84 24.39
N SER A 135 -0.08 -2.61 24.86
CA SER A 135 -0.88 -2.30 26.06
C SER A 135 -2.37 -2.61 25.94
N ASP A 136 -2.90 -2.66 24.72
CA ASP A 136 -4.31 -2.89 24.40
C ASP A 136 -4.54 -4.22 23.65
N GLU A 137 -3.53 -5.07 23.52
CA GLU A 137 -3.69 -6.38 22.90
C GLU A 137 -4.61 -7.27 23.73
N GLY A 138 -5.65 -7.83 23.11
CA GLY A 138 -6.66 -8.64 23.77
C GLY A 138 -7.77 -7.83 24.45
N GLU A 139 -7.69 -6.50 24.45
CA GLU A 139 -8.74 -5.63 25.00
C GLU A 139 -9.88 -5.39 24.00
N SER A 140 -11.05 -5.03 24.54
CA SER A 140 -12.19 -4.60 23.74
C SER A 140 -11.88 -3.30 23.00
N VAL A 141 -12.31 -3.23 21.75
CA VAL A 141 -12.08 -2.06 20.91
C VAL A 141 -12.90 -0.88 21.41
N ASP A 142 -12.22 0.24 21.67
CA ASP A 142 -12.89 1.51 21.94
C ASP A 142 -13.55 2.07 20.65
N PRO A 143 -14.88 2.28 20.63
CA PRO A 143 -15.58 2.74 19.44
C PRO A 143 -15.13 4.11 18.93
N GLU A 144 -14.69 5.01 19.83
CA GLU A 144 -14.21 6.33 19.44
C GLU A 144 -12.89 6.22 18.66
N SER A 145 -11.93 5.46 19.20
CA SER A 145 -10.65 5.17 18.55
C SER A 145 -10.82 4.42 17.23
N PHE A 146 -11.79 3.50 17.15
CA PHE A 146 -12.15 2.83 15.90
C PHE A 146 -12.69 3.82 14.86
N ALA A 147 -13.61 4.70 15.25
CA ALA A 147 -14.17 5.72 14.36
C ALA A 147 -13.12 6.71 13.87
N MET A 148 -12.12 7.07 14.68
CA MET A 148 -10.99 7.89 14.21
C MET A 148 -10.16 7.17 13.12
N THR A 149 -10.11 5.84 13.16
CA THR A 149 -9.34 5.03 12.21
C THR A 149 -10.11 4.72 10.93
N PHE A 150 -11.39 4.35 11.05
CA PHE A 150 -12.19 3.80 9.95
C PHE A 150 -13.46 4.61 9.63
N GLY A 151 -13.77 5.69 10.37
CA GLY A 151 -15.03 6.43 10.24
C GLY A 151 -15.30 6.96 8.82
N ASP A 152 -14.26 7.44 8.13
CA ASP A 152 -14.34 7.90 6.73
C ASP A 152 -14.61 6.78 5.71
N LEU A 153 -14.56 5.52 6.15
CA LEU A 153 -14.87 4.33 5.35
C LEU A 153 -16.34 3.90 5.49
N GLY A 154 -17.07 4.49 6.44
CA GLY A 154 -18.45 4.08 6.77
C GLY A 154 -18.51 2.70 7.41
N TRP A 155 -17.45 2.28 8.09
CA TRP A 155 -17.37 1.02 8.81
C TRP A 155 -17.69 1.25 10.29
N ASP A 156 -18.68 0.52 10.79
CA ASP A 156 -19.08 0.60 12.19
C ASP A 156 -18.23 -0.33 13.05
N CYS A 157 -17.89 0.11 14.26
CA CYS A 157 -17.18 -0.70 15.24
C CYS A 157 -18.09 -1.84 15.73
N PRO A 158 -17.69 -3.12 15.61
CA PRO A 158 -18.43 -4.20 16.24
C PRO A 158 -18.34 -4.08 17.77
N PRO A 159 -19.42 -4.39 18.51
CA PRO A 159 -19.46 -4.23 19.95
C PRO A 159 -18.52 -5.20 20.71
N GLU A 160 -18.27 -6.37 20.14
CA GLU A 160 -17.45 -7.43 20.73
C GLU A 160 -16.09 -7.57 20.04
N ALA A 161 -15.65 -6.53 19.31
CA ALA A 161 -14.35 -6.57 18.65
C ALA A 161 -13.22 -6.54 19.67
N ILE A 162 -12.17 -7.34 19.41
CA ILE A 162 -10.94 -7.43 20.20
C ILE A 162 -9.75 -7.01 19.34
N VAL A 163 -8.79 -6.28 19.94
CA VAL A 163 -7.56 -5.84 19.26
C VAL A 163 -6.49 -6.93 19.28
N TYR A 164 -5.85 -7.14 18.13
CA TYR A 164 -4.67 -8.00 17.97
C TYR A 164 -3.60 -7.30 17.13
N TYR A 165 -2.35 -7.72 17.30
CA TYR A 165 -1.21 -7.15 16.59
C TYR A 165 -0.40 -8.23 15.87
N SER A 166 0.08 -7.91 14.67
CA SER A 166 1.17 -8.66 14.04
C SER A 166 2.51 -8.34 14.71
N PRO A 167 3.58 -9.09 14.40
CA PRO A 167 4.94 -8.59 14.55
C PRO A 167 5.07 -7.19 13.93
N SER A 168 5.77 -6.29 14.61
CA SER A 168 5.91 -4.88 14.23
C SER A 168 7.37 -4.49 14.06
N GLU A 169 7.69 -3.66 13.08
CA GLU A 169 9.00 -3.05 12.95
C GLU A 169 9.17 -1.82 13.87
N GLY A 170 10.42 -1.45 14.16
CA GLY A 170 10.73 -0.29 15.00
C GLY A 170 10.31 1.06 14.39
N ASP A 171 10.00 1.10 13.09
CA ASP A 171 9.47 2.28 12.40
C ASP A 171 7.94 2.30 12.31
N GLY A 172 7.26 1.31 12.89
CA GLY A 172 5.80 1.19 12.92
C GLY A 172 5.17 0.40 11.77
N GLY A 173 5.97 -0.25 10.91
CA GLY A 173 5.47 -1.26 9.96
C GLY A 173 4.83 -2.45 10.67
N GLY A 174 3.75 -3.00 10.12
CA GLY A 174 2.97 -4.07 10.75
C GLY A 174 1.46 -3.92 10.52
N ALA A 175 0.67 -4.73 11.21
CA ALA A 175 -0.78 -4.72 11.13
C ALA A 175 -1.43 -4.79 12.51
N THR A 176 -2.47 -3.99 12.69
CA THR A 176 -3.42 -4.06 13.80
C THR A 176 -4.72 -4.66 13.26
N TYR A 177 -5.25 -5.65 13.97
CA TYR A 177 -6.49 -6.33 13.63
C TYR A 177 -7.54 -6.06 14.72
N TYR A 178 -8.77 -5.84 14.30
CA TYR A 178 -9.94 -5.66 15.16
C TYR A 178 -10.92 -6.75 14.78
N VAL A 179 -11.09 -7.73 15.66
CA VAL A 179 -11.74 -9.01 15.32
C VAL A 179 -13.00 -9.19 16.13
N ASP A 180 -14.14 -9.30 15.45
CA ASP A 180 -15.39 -9.77 16.04
C ASP A 180 -15.57 -11.25 15.74
N SER A 181 -15.18 -12.09 16.69
CA SER A 181 -15.22 -13.55 16.56
C SER A 181 -16.63 -14.10 16.39
N ASN A 182 -17.67 -13.38 16.82
CA ASN A 182 -19.05 -13.85 16.70
C ASN A 182 -19.57 -13.75 15.26
N SER A 183 -19.24 -12.66 14.57
CA SER A 183 -19.64 -12.46 13.17
C SER A 183 -18.59 -12.94 12.16
N GLY A 184 -17.37 -13.24 12.62
CA GLY A 184 -16.23 -13.56 11.77
C GLY A 184 -15.76 -12.36 10.95
N LEU A 185 -16.01 -11.15 11.45
CA LEU A 185 -15.64 -9.91 10.77
C LEU A 185 -14.31 -9.40 11.31
N VAL A 186 -13.38 -9.11 10.41
CA VAL A 186 -12.08 -8.56 10.76
C VAL A 186 -11.90 -7.22 10.08
N PHE A 187 -11.48 -6.23 10.85
CA PHE A 187 -10.96 -4.97 10.34
C PHE A 187 -9.47 -4.93 10.57
N GLN A 188 -8.77 -4.26 9.67
CA GLN A 188 -7.33 -4.26 9.65
C GLN A 188 -6.81 -2.89 9.26
N ARG A 189 -5.81 -2.42 10.00
CA ARG A 189 -4.96 -1.30 9.63
C ARG A 189 -3.55 -1.83 9.43
N THR A 190 -2.99 -1.62 8.24
CA THR A 190 -1.65 -2.10 7.89
C THR A 190 -0.76 -0.95 7.49
N GLY A 191 0.41 -0.86 8.11
CA GLY A 191 1.55 -0.09 7.62
C GLY A 191 2.45 -1.01 6.80
N PHE A 192 2.73 -0.64 5.55
CA PHE A 192 3.65 -1.42 4.73
C PHE A 192 5.05 -1.39 5.30
N TRP A 193 5.61 -2.59 5.36
CA TRP A 193 7.03 -2.86 5.44
C TRP A 193 7.65 -2.86 4.04
#